data_AF-A0A9P0ZGV1-F1
#
_entry.id   AF-A0A9P0ZGV1-F1
#
_cell.length_a   1.000
_cell.length_b   1.000
_cell.length_c   1.000
_cell.angle_alpha   90.00
_cell.angle_beta   90.00
_cell.angle_gamma   90.00
#
_symmetry.space_group_name_H-M   'P 1'
#
loop_
_entity.id
_entity.type
_entity.pdbx_description
1 polymer ?
#
loop_
_entity_poly.entity_id
_entity_poly.type
_entity_poly.pdbx_seq_one_letter_code
_entity_poly.pdbx_strand_id
1 'polypeptide(L)'
;MLSNDVEFLLKAHGVKRRLREGFEACLKGANVEFVEPVKANFWCCAGHCFWITFRARDLSSNTDTKLYQTKVWRFMDKIEVCIFRERPTDEEIASVHVEIPEYACFK
;
A
#
# COMPACT_ATOMS: atom_id res chain seq x y z
N MET A 1 11.22 -14.13 1.79
CA MET A 1 11.42 -13.36 3.04
C MET A 1 10.57 -12.11 2.93
N LEU A 2 9.50 -12.01 3.72
CA LEU A 2 8.73 -10.76 3.81
C LEU A 2 9.65 -9.69 4.42
N SER A 3 9.64 -8.46 3.91
CA SER A 3 10.42 -7.35 4.48
C SER A 3 10.18 -7.27 6.00
N ASN A 4 11.25 -7.06 6.79
CA ASN A 4 11.19 -6.92 8.24
C ASN A 4 10.10 -5.93 8.71
N ASP A 5 9.81 -4.90 7.89
CA ASP A 5 8.76 -3.91 8.14
C ASP A 5 7.35 -4.52 8.12
N VAL A 6 7.08 -5.43 7.18
CA VAL A 6 5.78 -6.11 7.04
C VAL A 6 5.58 -7.07 8.22
N GLU A 7 6.62 -7.82 8.58
CA GLU A 7 6.56 -8.76 9.70
C GLU A 7 6.35 -8.03 11.04
N PHE A 8 7.01 -6.89 11.23
CA PHE A 8 6.82 -6.02 12.40
C PHE A 8 5.38 -5.48 12.49
N LEU A 9 4.83 -4.97 11.39
CA LEU A 9 3.44 -4.49 11.32
C LEU A 9 2.41 -5.60 11.52
N LEU A 10 2.73 -6.83 11.11
CA LEU A 10 1.90 -8.01 11.34
C LEU A 10 2.03 -8.58 12.76
N LYS A 11 3.08 -8.24 13.53
CA LYS A 11 3.29 -8.71 14.91
C LYS A 11 2.55 -7.86 15.95
N ALA A 12 2.28 -6.59 15.68
CA ALA A 12 1.42 -5.78 16.55
C ALA A 12 -0.06 -6.22 16.41
N HIS A 13 -0.58 -6.89 17.45
CA HIS A 13 -1.89 -7.56 17.45
C HIS A 13 -3.10 -6.69 17.01
N GLY A 14 -3.02 -5.36 17.14
CA GLY A 14 -4.03 -4.41 16.64
C GLY A 14 -3.80 -3.92 15.22
N VAL A 15 -2.54 -3.79 14.79
CA VAL A 15 -2.16 -3.27 13.46
C VAL A 15 -2.39 -4.34 12.40
N LYS A 16 -2.12 -5.61 12.70
CA LYS A 16 -2.34 -6.75 11.80
C LYS A 16 -3.79 -6.85 11.32
N ARG A 17 -4.76 -6.69 12.23
CA ARG A 17 -6.18 -6.75 11.91
C ARG A 17 -6.59 -5.59 11.02
N ARG A 18 -6.20 -4.37 11.39
CA ARG A 18 -6.52 -3.14 10.65
C ARG A 18 -5.90 -3.12 9.25
N LEU A 19 -4.66 -3.59 9.13
CA LEU A 19 -3.96 -3.73 7.86
C LEU A 19 -4.68 -4.74 6.95
N ARG A 20 -5.11 -5.89 7.50
CA ARG A 20 -5.88 -6.89 6.77
C ARG A 20 -7.20 -6.33 6.25
N GLU A 21 -8.00 -5.70 7.13
CA GLU A 21 -9.28 -5.07 6.74
C GLU A 21 -9.08 -4.05 5.62
N GLY A 22 -8.06 -3.19 5.76
CA GLY A 22 -7.72 -2.20 4.75
C GLY A 22 -7.29 -2.83 3.42
N PHE A 23 -6.50 -3.89 3.48
CA PHE A 23 -6.05 -4.62 2.30
C PHE A 23 -7.20 -5.34 1.58
N GLU A 24 -8.09 -6.01 2.32
CA GLU A 24 -9.29 -6.65 1.78
C GLU A 24 -10.23 -5.64 1.11
N ALA A 25 -10.37 -4.44 1.70
CA ALA A 25 -11.14 -3.36 1.10
C ALA A 25 -10.58 -2.92 -0.27
N CYS A 26 -9.25 -2.91 -0.44
CA CYS A 26 -8.61 -2.58 -1.71
C CYS A 26 -8.87 -3.61 -2.80
N LEU A 27 -8.87 -4.89 -2.44
CA LEU A 27 -9.10 -5.97 -3.40
C LEU A 27 -10.57 -6.07 -3.80
N LYS A 28 -11.48 -5.57 -2.96
CA LYS A 28 -12.92 -5.62 -3.21
C LYS A 28 -13.30 -4.73 -4.40
N GLY A 29 -13.51 -5.35 -5.55
CA GLY A 29 -13.85 -4.67 -6.81
C GLY A 29 -12.65 -4.48 -7.75
N ALA A 30 -11.44 -4.84 -7.33
CA ALA A 30 -10.31 -4.94 -8.22
C ALA A 30 -10.34 -6.32 -8.92
N ASN A 31 -10.16 -6.35 -10.24
CA ASN A 31 -10.09 -7.60 -11.00
C ASN A 31 -8.68 -8.21 -10.94
N VAL A 32 -8.14 -8.37 -9.73
CA VAL A 32 -6.78 -8.87 -9.51
C VAL A 32 -6.78 -9.97 -8.45
N GLU A 33 -5.96 -10.99 -8.67
CA GLU A 33 -5.68 -12.08 -7.74
C GLU A 33 -4.41 -11.74 -6.95
N PHE A 34 -4.53 -11.61 -5.63
CA PHE A 34 -3.38 -11.38 -4.76
C PHE A 34 -2.42 -12.58 -4.75
N VAL A 35 -1.13 -12.33 -4.87
CA VAL A 35 -0.07 -13.35 -4.85
C VAL A 35 0.75 -13.27 -3.57
N GLU A 36 1.44 -12.15 -3.33
CA GLU A 36 2.26 -12.00 -2.13
C GLU A 36 2.43 -10.52 -1.70
N PRO A 37 2.59 -10.25 -0.39
CA PRO A 37 2.96 -8.92 0.06
C PRO A 37 4.45 -8.68 -0.16
N VAL A 38 4.82 -7.47 -0.60
CA VAL A 38 6.23 -7.09 -0.82
C VAL A 38 6.71 -6.15 0.27
N LYS A 39 5.96 -5.07 0.51
CA LYS A 39 6.31 -4.05 1.50
C LYS A 39 5.06 -3.40 2.06
N ALA A 40 5.10 -2.98 3.32
CA ALA A 40 4.08 -2.14 3.92
C ALA A 40 4.76 -1.08 4.77
N ASN A 41 4.27 0.15 4.68
CA ASN A 41 4.62 1.23 5.60
C ASN A 41 3.36 1.65 6.35
N PHE A 42 3.55 2.14 7.56
CA PHE A 42 2.48 2.55 8.44
C PHE A 42 2.81 3.89 9.09
N TRP A 43 1.80 4.75 9.19
CA TRP A 43 1.90 6.01 9.92
C TRP A 43 0.64 6.24 10.74
N CYS A 44 0.82 6.62 12.01
CA CYS A 44 -0.24 7.17 12.83
C CYS A 44 -0.47 8.63 12.41
N CYS A 45 -1.69 8.95 11.98
CA CYS A 45 -2.15 10.31 11.75
C CYS A 45 -3.44 10.52 12.54
N ALA A 46 -4.36 11.39 12.10
CA ALA A 46 -5.76 11.34 12.55
C ALA A 46 -6.43 10.04 12.05
N GLY A 47 -5.98 8.88 12.52
CA GLY A 47 -6.25 7.55 11.97
C GLY A 47 -4.99 6.73 11.70
N HIS A 48 -5.17 5.66 10.94
CA HIS A 48 -4.12 4.73 10.53
C HIS A 48 -3.96 4.80 9.02
N CYS A 49 -2.79 5.27 8.56
CA CYS A 49 -2.43 5.24 7.14
C CYS A 49 -1.56 4.02 6.86
N PHE A 50 -1.92 3.22 5.87
CA PHE A 50 -1.16 2.10 5.37
C PHE A 50 -0.77 2.34 3.91
N TRP A 51 0.51 2.18 3.59
CA TRP A 51 0.97 2.13 2.21
C TRP A 51 1.50 0.75 1.92
N ILE A 52 0.79 0.00 1.10
CA ILE A 52 1.02 -1.43 0.88
C ILE A 52 1.47 -1.61 -0.57
N THR A 53 2.57 -2.33 -0.74
CA THR A 53 3.06 -2.80 -2.03
C THR A 53 2.96 -4.32 -2.04
N PHE A 54 2.31 -4.87 -3.06
CA PHE A 54 2.04 -6.29 -3.18
C PHE A 54 2.11 -6.74 -4.63
N ARG A 55 2.32 -8.02 -4.84
CA ARG A 55 2.22 -8.67 -6.13
C ARG A 55 0.80 -9.20 -6.32
N ALA A 56 0.24 -8.96 -7.50
CA ALA A 56 -1.04 -9.51 -7.90
C ALA A 56 -1.05 -9.85 -9.39
N ARG A 57 -1.84 -10.85 -9.77
CA ARG A 57 -2.12 -11.18 -11.16
C ARG A 57 -3.40 -10.46 -11.57
N ASP A 58 -3.36 -9.72 -12.66
CA ASP A 58 -4.56 -9.16 -13.24
C ASP A 58 -5.39 -10.31 -13.84
N LEU A 59 -6.67 -10.40 -13.51
CA LEU A 59 -7.57 -11.43 -14.03
C LEU A 59 -8.24 -11.02 -15.36
N SER A 60 -8.15 -9.74 -15.73
CA SER A 60 -8.63 -9.25 -17.02
C SER A 60 -7.65 -9.54 -18.16
N SER A 61 -6.39 -9.77 -17.84
CA SER A 61 -5.32 -10.03 -18.79
C SER A 61 -4.58 -11.31 -18.39
N ASN A 62 -4.27 -12.19 -19.35
CA ASN A 62 -3.59 -13.46 -19.07
C ASN A 62 -2.08 -13.26 -18.82
N THR A 63 -1.71 -12.13 -18.23
CA THR A 63 -0.33 -11.66 -18.05
C THR A 63 0.30 -12.16 -16.76
N ASP A 64 1.63 -12.08 -16.71
CA ASP A 64 2.42 -12.32 -15.51
C ASP A 64 2.05 -11.40 -14.34
N THR A 65 2.46 -11.81 -13.16
CA THR A 65 2.23 -11.10 -11.90
C THR A 65 2.87 -9.70 -11.93
N LYS A 66 2.08 -8.67 -11.57
CA LYS A 66 2.51 -7.27 -11.51
C LYS A 66 2.62 -6.77 -10.08
N LEU A 67 3.36 -5.68 -9.90
CA LEU A 67 3.44 -4.97 -8.62
C LEU A 67 2.32 -3.93 -8.56
N TYR A 68 1.59 -3.93 -7.46
CA TYR A 68 0.57 -2.94 -7.16
C TYR A 68 0.96 -2.17 -5.91
N GLN A 69 0.52 -0.92 -5.85
CA GLN A 69 0.59 -0.08 -4.66
C GLN A 69 -0.79 0.45 -4.30
N THR A 70 -1.06 0.44 -3.00
CA THR A 70 -2.27 1.02 -2.46
C THR A 70 -1.99 1.84 -1.21
N LYS A 71 -2.73 2.94 -1.07
CA LYS A 71 -2.79 3.74 0.15
C LYS A 71 -4.17 3.57 0.75
N VAL A 72 -4.21 3.12 1.98
CA VAL A 72 -5.45 2.95 2.75
C VAL A 72 -5.39 3.84 3.97
N TRP A 73 -6.45 4.60 4.19
CA TRP A 73 -6.65 5.32 5.43
C TRP A 73 -7.80 4.68 6.21
N ARG A 74 -7.62 4.51 7.52
CA ARG A 74 -8.63 3.98 8.42
C ARG A 74 -8.78 4.85 9.65
N PHE A 75 -9.99 5.28 9.94
CA PHE A 75 -10.32 6.02 11.15
C PHE A 75 -11.62 5.49 11.74
N MET A 76 -11.56 5.03 13.00
CA MET A 76 -12.64 4.30 13.66
C MET A 76 -13.11 3.13 12.77
N ASP A 77 -14.34 3.20 12.25
CA ASP A 77 -14.97 2.15 11.42
C ASP A 77 -14.93 2.49 9.92
N LYS A 78 -14.37 3.64 9.55
CA LYS A 78 -14.23 4.06 8.15
C LYS A 78 -12.92 3.54 7.57
N ILE A 79 -13.01 2.95 6.39
CA ILE A 79 -11.88 2.52 5.57
C ILE A 79 -12.02 3.22 4.21
N GLU A 80 -10.96 3.89 3.79
CA GLU A 80 -10.90 4.59 2.53
C GLU A 80 -9.66 4.15 1.75
N VAL A 81 -9.89 3.69 0.52
CA VAL A 81 -8.82 3.34 -0.43
C VAL A 81 -8.49 4.60 -1.22
N CYS A 82 -7.48 5.34 -0.78
CA CYS A 82 -7.12 6.61 -1.40
C CYS A 82 -6.39 6.43 -2.73
N ILE A 83 -5.62 5.34 -2.88
CA ILE A 83 -4.85 5.03 -4.09
C ILE A 83 -4.92 3.53 -4.31
N PHE A 84 -5.17 3.11 -5.55
CA PHE A 84 -4.97 1.73 -6.00
C PHE A 84 -4.47 1.76 -7.45
N ARG A 85 -3.20 1.39 -7.67
CA ARG A 85 -2.60 1.42 -9.00
C ARG A 85 -1.49 0.39 -9.15
N GLU A 86 -1.20 0.02 -10.39
CA GLU A 86 0.06 -0.65 -10.71
C GLU A 86 1.23 0.25 -10.25
N ARG A 87 2.24 -0.36 -9.64
CA ARG A 87 3.43 0.35 -9.19
C ARG A 87 4.17 0.84 -10.43
N PRO A 88 4.48 2.14 -10.56
CA PRO A 88 5.33 2.61 -11.65
C PRO A 88 6.68 1.91 -11.61
N THR A 89 7.30 1.72 -12.77
CA THR A 89 8.65 1.13 -12.87
C THR A 89 9.68 2.06 -12.20
N ASP A 90 10.83 1.52 -11.82
CA ASP A 90 11.86 2.33 -11.18
C ASP A 90 12.40 3.44 -12.13
N GLU A 91 12.34 3.21 -13.44
CA GLU A 91 12.65 4.20 -14.48
C GLU A 91 11.63 5.34 -14.50
N GLU A 92 10.34 5.01 -14.46
CA GLU A 92 9.26 6.00 -14.36
C GLU A 92 9.40 6.81 -13.07
N ILE A 93 9.68 6.16 -11.94
CA ILE A 93 9.92 6.81 -10.64
C ILE A 93 11.14 7.74 -10.71
N ALA A 94 12.24 7.30 -11.30
CA ALA A 94 13.46 8.09 -11.44
C ALA A 94 13.27 9.30 -12.37
N SER A 95 12.36 9.22 -13.32
CA SER A 95 12.02 10.33 -14.23
C SER A 95 11.11 11.39 -13.59
N VAL A 96 10.50 11.10 -12.44
CA VAL A 96 9.68 12.08 -11.71
C VAL A 96 10.58 13.10 -11.01
N HIS A 97 10.61 14.32 -11.56
CA HIS A 97 11.17 15.47 -10.85
C HIS A 97 10.19 15.92 -9.76
N VAL A 98 10.55 15.74 -8.49
CA VAL A 98 9.78 16.25 -7.36
C VAL A 98 10.39 17.59 -6.94
N GLU A 99 9.70 18.69 -7.24
CA GLU A 99 10.01 19.98 -6.62
C GLU A 99 9.70 19.87 -5.12
N ILE A 100 10.73 19.81 -4.28
CA ILE A 100 10.57 19.84 -2.83
C ILE A 100 10.33 21.31 -2.46
N PRO A 101 9.13 21.70 -1.97
CA PRO A 101 8.93 23.07 -1.53
C PRO A 101 9.86 23.36 -0.35
N GLU A 102 10.59 24.48 -0.43
CA GLU A 102 11.60 24.91 0.57
C GLU A 102 11.06 25.12 1.99
N TYR A 103 9.76 24.92 2.23
CA TYR A 103 9.10 25.16 3.52
C TYR A 103 8.97 23.93 4.43
N ALA A 104 9.55 22.77 4.09
CA ALA A 104 9.48 21.57 4.94
C ALA A 104 10.51 21.53 6.11
N CYS A 105 11.03 22.68 6.53
CA CYS A 105 11.78 22.82 7.79
C CYS A 105 10.85 23.44 8.85
N PHE A 106 10.12 22.59 9.58
CA PHE A 106 9.54 23.02 10.86
C PHE A 106 10.70 23.24 11.84
N LYS A 107 10.89 24.51 12.24
CA LYS A 107 11.71 24.90 13.39
C LYS A 107 11.11 24.37 14.69
#